data_AF-A0A3B7A902-F1
#
_entry.id   AF-A0A3B7A902-F1
#
_cell.length_a   1.000
_cell.length_b   1.000
_cell.length_c   1.000
_cell.angle_alpha   90.00
_cell.angle_beta   90.00
_cell.angle_gamma   90.00
#
_symmetry.space_group_name_H-M   'P 1'
#
loop_
_entity.id
_entity.type
_entity.pdbx_description
1 polymer ?
#
loop_
_entity_poly.entity_id
_entity_poly.type
_entity_poly.pdbx_seq_one_letter_code
_entity_poly.pdbx_strand_id
1 'polypeptide(L)'
;MKPSRTPLEASAGKLISAVQREWHAEAGEPSAAESEEVMHSCHGLLQAAKDGSLSDILGSKTVAQFLGTHWVAAHPNVGAAISEFEAVAQGQASV
;
A
#
# COMPACT_ATOMS: atom_id res chain seq x y z
N MET A 1 11.54 23.77 -1.71
CA MET A 1 11.84 22.52 -2.45
C MET A 1 11.01 21.41 -1.81
N LYS A 2 10.25 20.63 -2.59
CA LYS A 2 9.69 19.39 -2.03
C LYS A 2 10.88 18.45 -1.79
N PRO A 3 11.04 17.84 -0.60
CA PRO A 3 12.07 16.84 -0.42
C PRO A 3 11.88 15.76 -1.49
N SER A 4 12.98 15.27 -2.06
CA SER A 4 12.94 14.12 -2.96
C SER A 4 12.29 12.96 -2.22
N ARG A 5 11.27 12.33 -2.83
CA ARG A 5 10.57 11.19 -2.23
C ARG A 5 11.59 10.12 -1.83
N THR A 6 11.47 9.59 -0.62
CA THR A 6 12.23 8.40 -0.22
C THR A 6 11.87 7.21 -1.12
N PRO A 7 12.74 6.19 -1.24
CA PRO A 7 12.39 4.95 -1.93
C PRO A 7 11.09 4.33 -1.42
N LEU A 8 10.84 4.42 -0.11
CA LEU A 8 9.61 3.92 0.52
C LEU A 8 8.38 4.73 0.09
N GLU A 9 8.44 6.06 0.10
CA GLU A 9 7.37 6.90 -0.46
C GLU A 9 7.11 6.62 -1.94
N ALA A 10 8.17 6.37 -2.72
CA ALA A 10 8.03 6.04 -4.13
C ALA A 10 7.32 4.68 -4.32
N SER A 11 7.70 3.66 -3.54
CA SER A 11 7.03 2.36 -3.56
C SER A 11 5.58 2.42 -3.07
N ALA A 12 5.28 3.24 -2.06
CA ALA A 12 3.91 3.49 -1.61
C ALA A 12 3.06 4.14 -2.71
N GLY A 13 3.63 5.09 -3.46
CA GLY A 13 2.97 5.69 -4.62
C GLY A 13 2.66 4.70 -5.73
N LYS A 14 3.54 3.71 -5.97
CA LYS A 14 3.29 2.62 -6.91
C LYS A 14 2.17 1.70 -6.41
N LEU A 15 2.16 1.37 -5.12
CA LEU A 15 1.10 0.57 -4.49
C LEU A 15 -0.27 1.25 -4.63
N ILE A 16 -0.37 2.54 -4.31
CA ILE A 16 -1.60 3.33 -4.51
C ILE A 16 -2.03 3.28 -5.97
N SER A 17 -1.09 3.44 -6.91
CA SER A 17 -1.41 3.42 -8.35
C SER A 17 -1.91 2.06 -8.82
N ALA A 18 -1.43 0.95 -8.24
CA ALA A 18 -1.90 -0.39 -8.54
C ALA A 18 -3.32 -0.60 -8.03
N VAL A 19 -3.59 -0.25 -6.77
CA VAL A 19 -4.93 -0.34 -6.16
C VAL A 19 -5.93 0.54 -6.89
N GLN A 20 -5.54 1.75 -7.29
CA GLN A 20 -6.41 2.66 -8.03
C GLN A 20 -6.84 2.09 -9.39
N ARG A 21 -6.02 1.28 -10.04
CA ARG A 21 -6.41 0.61 -11.30
C ARG A 21 -7.48 -0.44 -11.07
N GLU A 22 -7.33 -1.25 -10.01
CA GLU A 22 -8.34 -2.25 -9.65
C GLU A 22 -9.65 -1.56 -9.24
N TRP A 23 -9.60 -0.55 -8.37
CA TRP A 23 -10.78 0.24 -8.00
C TRP A 23 -11.51 0.85 -9.21
N HIS A 24 -10.76 1.36 -10.19
CA HIS A 24 -11.35 1.90 -11.41
C HIS A 24 -11.98 0.81 -12.30
N ALA A 25 -11.41 -0.39 -12.32
CA ALA A 25 -11.97 -1.54 -13.04
C ALA A 25 -13.27 -2.05 -12.39
N GLU A 26 -13.43 -1.87 -11.08
CA GLU A 26 -14.62 -2.24 -10.31
C GLU A 26 -15.69 -1.14 -10.25
N ALA A 27 -15.52 -0.05 -11.00
CA ALA A 27 -16.45 1.08 -10.94
C ALA A 27 -17.91 0.66 -11.23
N GLY A 28 -18.78 0.81 -10.24
CA GLY A 28 -20.20 0.42 -10.33
C GLY A 28 -20.50 -0.97 -9.75
N GLU A 29 -19.48 -1.74 -9.38
CA GLU A 29 -19.63 -3.03 -8.71
C GLU A 29 -19.70 -2.86 -7.18
N PRO A 30 -20.38 -3.78 -6.47
CA PRO A 30 -20.39 -3.78 -5.00
C PRO A 30 -18.99 -3.89 -4.37
N SER A 31 -18.02 -4.49 -5.06
CA SER A 31 -16.65 -4.64 -4.58
C SER A 31 -15.85 -3.33 -4.57
N ALA A 32 -16.31 -2.29 -5.28
CA ALA A 32 -15.67 -0.99 -5.30
C ALA A 32 -15.53 -0.36 -3.90
N ALA A 33 -16.45 -0.67 -2.98
CA ALA A 33 -16.39 -0.21 -1.59
C ALA A 33 -15.18 -0.80 -0.84
N GLU A 34 -14.88 -2.09 -1.04
CA GLU A 34 -13.70 -2.74 -0.43
C GLU A 34 -12.41 -2.15 -1.02
N SER A 35 -12.37 -1.94 -2.33
CA SER A 35 -11.25 -1.27 -3.01
C SER A 35 -11.03 0.18 -2.54
N GLU A 36 -12.09 0.91 -2.18
CA GLU A 36 -11.98 2.25 -1.61
C GLU A 36 -11.35 2.21 -0.21
N GLU A 37 -11.73 1.26 0.64
CA GLU A 37 -11.11 1.04 1.96
C GLU A 37 -9.62 0.68 1.84
N VAL A 38 -9.28 -0.16 0.86
CA VAL A 38 -7.88 -0.52 0.55
C VAL A 38 -7.10 0.70 0.07
N MET A 39 -7.70 1.56 -0.75
CA MET A 39 -7.09 2.80 -1.20
C MET A 39 -6.79 3.75 -0.04
N HIS A 40 -7.74 3.92 0.89
CA HIS A 40 -7.51 4.69 2.12
C HIS A 40 -6.37 4.11 2.96
N SER A 41 -6.31 2.78 3.07
CA SER A 41 -5.22 2.08 3.77
C SER A 41 -3.86 2.33 3.11
N CYS A 42 -3.78 2.31 1.78
CA CYS A 42 -2.55 2.65 1.05
C CYS A 42 -2.13 4.10 1.23
N HIS A 43 -3.08 5.04 1.33
CA HIS A 43 -2.76 6.42 1.70
C HIS A 43 -2.23 6.52 3.14
N GLY A 44 -2.74 5.71 4.07
CA GLY A 44 -2.19 5.54 5.41
C GLY A 44 -0.73 5.07 5.37
N LEU A 45 -0.41 4.05 4.57
CA LEU A 45 0.97 3.56 4.38
C LEU A 45 1.90 4.65 3.81
N LEU A 46 1.43 5.44 2.84
CA LEU A 46 2.22 6.56 2.30
C LEU A 46 2.44 7.64 3.35
N GLN A 47 1.46 7.93 4.20
CA GLN A 47 1.63 8.90 5.27
C GLN A 47 2.63 8.40 6.31
N ALA A 48 2.50 7.14 6.73
CA ALA A 48 3.41 6.51 7.67
C ALA A 48 4.85 6.39 7.13
N ALA A 49 5.00 6.20 5.82
CA ALA A 49 6.29 6.23 5.15
C ALA A 49 6.96 7.62 5.20
N LYS A 50 6.18 8.71 5.24
CA LYS A 50 6.70 10.08 5.30
C LYS A 50 7.11 10.50 6.71
N ASP A 51 6.35 10.07 7.72
CA ASP A 51 6.59 10.44 9.11
C ASP A 51 7.38 9.39 9.91
N GLY A 52 7.67 8.24 9.29
CA GLY A 52 8.46 7.16 9.88
C GLY A 52 7.67 6.24 10.81
N SER A 53 6.34 6.36 10.88
CA SER A 53 5.47 5.56 11.76
C SER A 53 4.99 4.23 11.14
N LEU A 54 5.67 3.74 10.10
CA LEU A 54 5.23 2.54 9.37
C LEU A 54 5.11 1.30 10.28
N SER A 55 6.05 1.13 11.22
CA SER A 55 6.00 0.07 12.22
C SER A 55 4.82 0.20 13.17
N ASP A 56 4.35 1.42 13.46
CA ASP A 56 3.26 1.66 14.40
C ASP A 56 1.91 1.28 13.78
N ILE A 57 1.73 1.57 12.48
CA ILE A 57 0.48 1.25 11.79
C ILE A 57 0.40 -0.21 11.36
N LEU A 58 1.53 -0.83 10.97
CA LEU A 58 1.58 -2.24 10.58
C LEU A 58 1.65 -3.15 11.81
N GLY A 59 2.32 -2.72 12.88
CA GLY A 59 2.63 -3.56 14.03
C GLY A 59 3.36 -4.84 13.58
N SER A 60 2.76 -5.99 13.86
CA SER A 60 3.26 -7.31 13.44
C SER A 60 2.60 -7.84 12.15
N LYS A 61 1.79 -7.03 11.47
CA LYS A 61 1.08 -7.44 10.24
C LYS A 61 1.95 -7.21 9.02
N THR A 62 1.81 -8.08 8.02
CA THR A 62 2.29 -7.79 6.66
C THR A 62 1.41 -6.73 6.00
N VAL A 63 1.88 -6.14 4.92
CA VAL A 63 1.12 -5.15 4.16
C VAL A 63 -0.12 -5.79 3.55
N ALA A 64 -0.01 -7.04 3.08
CA ALA A 64 -1.19 -7.80 2.61
C ALA A 64 -2.23 -8.03 3.73
N GLN A 65 -1.79 -8.28 4.96
CA GLN A 65 -2.69 -8.41 6.12
C GLN A 65 -3.30 -7.07 6.55
N PHE A 66 -2.56 -5.97 6.40
CA PHE A 66 -3.04 -4.63 6.69
C PHE A 66 -4.10 -4.17 5.68
N LEU A 67 -3.88 -4.44 4.39
CA LEU A 67 -4.83 -4.11 3.32
C LEU A 67 -6.05 -5.04 3.27
N GLY A 68 -5.96 -6.23 3.89
CA GLY A 68 -7.01 -7.24 3.87
C GLY A 68 -6.65 -8.37 2.91
N THR A 69 -6.40 -9.55 3.48
CA THR A 69 -5.94 -10.72 2.71
C THR A 69 -6.94 -11.21 1.69
N HIS A 70 -8.24 -11.01 1.93
CA HIS A 70 -9.30 -11.40 0.99
C HIS A 70 -9.20 -10.57 -0.29
N TRP A 71 -9.19 -9.25 -0.15
CA TRP A 71 -9.07 -8.33 -1.27
C TRP A 71 -7.78 -8.57 -2.06
N VAL A 72 -6.64 -8.73 -1.37
CA VAL A 72 -5.34 -8.99 -2.03
C VAL A 72 -5.35 -10.31 -2.80
N ALA A 73 -6.04 -11.35 -2.29
CA ALA A 73 -6.19 -12.62 -3.00
C ALA A 73 -7.07 -12.51 -4.25
N ALA A 74 -8.09 -11.63 -4.22
CA ALA A 74 -8.93 -11.33 -5.38
C ALA A 74 -8.20 -10.49 -6.44
N HIS A 75 -7.19 -9.71 -6.05
CA HIS A 75 -6.49 -8.75 -6.92
C HIS A 75 -4.98 -9.07 -7.04
N PRO A 76 -4.60 -10.16 -7.73
CA PRO A 76 -3.21 -10.62 -7.81
C PRO A 76 -2.25 -9.62 -8.49
N ASN A 77 -2.77 -8.72 -9.32
CA ASN A 77 -1.99 -7.66 -9.98
C ASN A 77 -1.33 -6.70 -8.98
N VAL A 78 -1.91 -6.55 -7.78
CA VAL A 78 -1.40 -5.67 -6.73
C VAL A 78 -0.28 -6.35 -5.93
N GLY A 79 -0.18 -7.68 -5.99
CA GLY A 79 0.81 -8.46 -5.26
C GLY A 79 2.25 -8.05 -5.54
N ALA A 80 2.59 -7.71 -6.79
CA ALA A 80 3.94 -7.24 -7.13
C ALA A 80 4.28 -5.90 -6.44
N ALA A 81 3.31 -4.99 -6.34
CA ALA A 81 3.49 -3.68 -5.69
C ALA A 81 3.58 -3.82 -4.15
N ILE A 82 2.83 -4.77 -3.57
CA ILE A 82 2.93 -5.12 -2.14
C ILE A 82 4.33 -5.65 -1.83
N SER A 83 4.81 -6.63 -2.59
CA SER A 83 6.15 -7.22 -2.40
C SER A 83 7.26 -6.19 -2.55
N GLU A 84 7.16 -5.27 -3.53
CA GLU A 84 8.11 -4.17 -3.69
C GLU A 84 8.11 -3.24 -2.47
N PHE A 85 6.92 -2.84 -2.00
CA PHE A 85 6.79 -1.96 -0.83
C PHE A 85 7.35 -2.62 0.44
N GLU A 86 7.05 -3.90 0.68
CA GLU A 86 7.58 -4.64 1.84
C GLU A 86 9.10 -4.79 1.79
N ALA A 87 9.67 -5.11 0.62
CA ALA A 87 11.10 -5.22 0.46
C ALA A 87 11.81 -3.89 0.74
N VAL A 88 11.23 -2.77 0.29
CA VAL A 88 11.78 -1.44 0.57
C VAL A 88 11.63 -1.08 2.05
N ALA A 89 10.48 -1.37 2.67
CA ALA A 89 10.24 -1.13 4.10
C ALA A 89 11.22 -1.90 4.99
N GLN A 90 11.51 -3.17 4.65
CA GLN A 90 12.50 -4.00 5.35
C GLN A 90 13.94 -3.52 5.11
N GLY A 91 14.25 -3.06 3.89
CA GLY A 91 15.57 -2.50 3.56
C GLY A 91 15.86 -1.12 4.17
N GLN A 92 14.82 -0.39 4.60
CA GLN A 92 14.97 0.86 5.35
C GLN A 92 15.18 0.65 6.86
N ALA A 93 15.09 -0.60 7.36
CA ALA A 93 15.27 -0.94 8.78
C ALA A 93 16.74 -1.13 9.19
N SER A 94 17.69 -0.48 8.51
CA SER A 94 19.11 -0.53 8.88
C SER A 94 19.75 0.85 8.78
N VAL A 95 19.83 1.51 9.94
CA VAL A 95 20.87 2.49 10.30
C VAL A 95 21.22 2.32 11.76
#